data_AF-A0A5E7WLK0-F1
#
_entry.id   AF-A0A5E7WLK0-F1
#
_cell.length_a   1.000
_cell.length_b   1.000
_cell.length_c   1.000
_cell.angle_alpha   90.00
_cell.angle_beta   90.00
_cell.angle_gamma   90.00
#
_symmetry.space_group_name_H-M   'P 1'
#
loop_
_entity.id
_entity.type
_entity.pdbx_description
1 polymer ?
#
loop_
_entity_poly.entity_id
_entity_poly.type
_entity_poly.pdbx_seq_one_letter_code
_entity_poly.pdbx_strand_id
1 'polypeptide(L)'
;MVLDVMLPESQEQEIKAQGLEATLLYAHAAVFDSQNKYQPGDSIVSGYQRGFDGCFFESNDTIFILAGRGARKQASFPAVQALAAY
;
A
#
# COMPACT_ATOMS: atom_id res chain seq x y z
N MET A 1 -6.30 1.87 4.12
CA MET A 1 -5.60 1.37 5.32
C MET A 1 -4.15 1.20 4.96
N VAL A 2 -3.26 1.82 5.71
CA VAL A 2 -1.81 1.63 5.58
C VAL A 2 -1.43 0.38 6.38
N LEU A 3 -0.63 -0.49 5.79
CA LEU A 3 -0.24 -1.78 6.32
C LEU A 3 1.28 -1.88 6.41
N ASP A 4 1.81 -1.92 7.62
CA ASP A 4 3.22 -2.20 7.85
C ASP A 4 3.44 -3.71 7.87
N VAL A 5 4.18 -4.21 6.91
CA VAL A 5 4.39 -5.64 6.70
C VAL A 5 5.52 -6.12 7.58
N MET A 6 5.21 -7.08 8.44
CA MET A 6 6.22 -7.79 9.21
C MET A 6 6.97 -8.74 8.29
N LEU A 7 8.22 -8.39 7.98
CA LEU A 7 9.12 -9.18 7.16
C LEU A 7 10.37 -9.57 7.97
N PRO A 8 11.10 -10.60 7.56
CA PRO A 8 12.43 -10.86 8.09
C PRO A 8 13.38 -9.69 7.79
N GLU A 9 14.31 -9.41 8.70
CA GLU A 9 15.23 -8.26 8.58
C GLU A 9 16.00 -8.24 7.26
N SER A 10 16.39 -9.40 6.73
CA SER A 10 17.07 -9.50 5.43
C SER A 10 16.24 -8.90 4.30
N GLN A 11 14.94 -9.22 4.28
CA GLN A 11 14.03 -8.78 3.23
C GLN A 11 13.63 -7.31 3.42
N GLU A 12 13.50 -6.84 4.67
CA GLU A 12 13.33 -5.41 4.96
C GLU A 12 14.53 -4.59 4.49
N GLN A 13 15.75 -5.09 4.67
CA GLN A 13 16.97 -4.42 4.21
C GLN A 13 17.03 -4.33 2.69
N GLU A 14 16.65 -5.39 1.98
CA GLU A 14 16.56 -5.37 0.51
C GLU A 14 15.56 -4.32 0.00
N ILE A 15 14.41 -4.20 0.64
CA ILE A 15 13.39 -3.19 0.30
C ILE A 15 13.91 -1.78 0.59
N LYS A 16 14.53 -1.57 1.76
CA LYS A 16 15.14 -0.28 2.14
C LYS A 16 16.30 0.11 1.22
N ALA A 17 17.09 -0.84 0.74
CA ALA A 17 18.16 -0.59 -0.21
C ALA A 17 17.65 -0.03 -1.54
N GLN A 18 16.38 -0.29 -1.89
CA GLN A 18 15.70 0.28 -3.05
C GLN A 18 15.06 1.65 -2.78
N GLY A 19 15.20 2.19 -1.56
CA GLY A 19 14.54 3.43 -1.14
C GLY A 19 13.05 3.26 -0.88
N LEU A 20 12.61 2.04 -0.57
CA LEU A 20 11.24 1.69 -0.26
C LEU A 20 11.10 1.29 1.21
N GLU A 21 9.89 1.35 1.74
CA GLU A 21 9.52 0.80 3.05
C GLU A 21 8.59 -0.40 2.87
N ALA A 22 8.69 -1.37 3.78
CA ALA A 22 7.81 -2.54 3.85
C ALA A 22 6.40 -2.15 4.33
N THR A 23 5.83 -1.11 3.73
CA THR A 23 4.53 -0.55 4.04
C THR A 23 3.71 -0.51 2.75
N LEU A 24 2.44 -0.86 2.83
CA LEU A 24 1.54 -0.99 1.68
C LEU A 24 0.24 -0.25 1.96
N LEU A 25 -0.47 0.14 0.91
CA LEU A 25 -1.82 0.68 1.00
C LEU A 25 -2.83 -0.37 0.55
N TYR A 26 -3.78 -0.66 1.43
CA TYR A 26 -5.02 -1.36 1.10
C TYR A 26 -6.18 -0.36 1.00
N ALA A 27 -6.77 -0.19 -0.18
CA ALA A 27 -8.02 0.53 -0.37
C ALA A 27 -9.14 -0.48 -0.60
N HIS A 28 -10.19 -0.44 0.24
CA HIS A 28 -11.33 -1.34 0.07
C HIS A 28 -12.19 -0.97 -1.16
N ALA A 29 -12.26 0.33 -1.48
CA ALA A 29 -12.99 0.84 -2.62
C ALA A 29 -12.23 2.01 -3.24
N ALA A 30 -11.86 1.89 -4.51
CA ALA A 30 -11.37 2.99 -5.31
C ALA A 30 -12.50 4.01 -5.52
N VAL A 31 -12.20 5.30 -5.32
CA VAL A 31 -13.17 6.38 -5.54
C VAL A 31 -12.98 6.98 -6.93
N PHE A 32 -11.72 7.20 -7.30
CA PHE A 32 -11.33 7.80 -8.56
C PHE A 32 -9.96 7.28 -8.93
N ASP A 33 -9.79 6.93 -10.20
CA ASP A 33 -8.51 6.57 -10.77
C ASP A 33 -8.24 7.38 -12.04
N SER A 34 -7.17 8.16 -12.01
CA SER A 34 -6.79 9.02 -13.13
C SER A 34 -6.35 8.25 -14.38
N GLN A 35 -5.87 7.01 -14.21
CA GLN A 35 -5.40 6.16 -15.31
C GLN A 35 -6.47 5.22 -15.87
N ASN A 36 -7.68 5.19 -15.28
CA ASN A 36 -8.77 4.28 -15.62
C ASN A 36 -8.37 2.78 -15.61
N LYS A 37 -7.39 2.42 -14.78
CA LYS A 37 -6.98 1.05 -14.47
C LYS A 37 -7.93 0.37 -13.48
N TYR A 38 -8.58 1.14 -12.60
CA TYR A 38 -9.52 0.63 -11.60
C TYR A 38 -10.89 1.28 -11.73
N GLN A 39 -11.95 0.49 -11.52
CA GLN A 39 -13.31 1.00 -11.48
C GLN A 39 -13.66 1.48 -10.06
N PRO A 40 -14.58 2.46 -9.93
CA PRO A 40 -15.09 2.85 -8.62
C PRO A 40 -15.68 1.64 -7.88
N GLY A 41 -15.20 1.41 -6.65
CA GLY A 41 -15.56 0.26 -5.84
C GLY A 41 -14.54 -0.89 -5.84
N ASP A 42 -13.56 -0.89 -6.73
CA ASP A 42 -12.53 -1.94 -6.76
C ASP A 42 -11.64 -1.87 -5.51
N SER A 43 -11.27 -3.04 -4.99
CA SER A 43 -10.24 -3.14 -3.96
C SER A 43 -8.85 -3.04 -4.59
N ILE A 44 -7.95 -2.31 -3.93
CA ILE A 44 -6.58 -2.10 -4.41
C ILE A 44 -5.60 -2.45 -3.29
N VAL A 45 -4.61 -3.26 -3.61
CA VAL A 45 -3.38 -3.40 -2.84
C VAL A 45 -2.25 -2.71 -3.63
N SER A 46 -1.66 -1.67 -3.06
CA SER A 46 -0.53 -0.99 -3.69
C SER A 46 0.75 -1.82 -3.61
N GLY A 47 1.78 -1.40 -4.35
CA GLY A 47 3.16 -1.79 -4.06
C GLY A 47 3.70 -1.13 -2.79
N TYR A 48 4.97 -1.43 -2.48
CA TYR A 48 5.67 -0.87 -1.32
C TYR A 48 5.73 0.66 -1.36
N GLN A 49 5.67 1.24 -0.17
CA GLN A 49 5.70 2.68 0.05
C GLN A 49 7.09 3.22 -0.32
N ARG A 50 7.09 4.27 -1.13
CA ARG A 50 8.27 5.08 -1.41
C ARG A 50 8.26 6.37 -0.58
N GLY A 51 7.08 6.93 -0.35
CA GLY A 51 6.89 8.12 0.47
C GLY A 51 5.49 8.20 1.05
N PHE A 52 5.37 8.87 2.19
CA PHE A 52 4.08 9.13 2.82
C PHE A 52 4.09 10.52 3.46
N ASP A 53 3.26 11.43 2.93
CA ASP A 53 3.15 12.81 3.41
C ASP A 53 1.68 13.19 3.57
N GLY A 54 1.24 13.39 4.82
CA GLY A 54 -0.15 13.72 5.14
C GLY A 54 -1.16 12.68 4.64
N CYS A 55 -1.83 12.97 3.52
CA CYS A 55 -2.78 12.09 2.85
C CYS A 55 -2.26 11.50 1.53
N PHE A 56 -1.03 11.81 1.13
CA PHE A 56 -0.38 11.28 -0.06
C PHE A 56 0.42 10.03 0.30
N PHE A 57 0.05 8.92 -0.32
CA PHE A 57 0.80 7.67 -0.24
C PHE A 57 1.43 7.40 -1.60
N GLU A 58 2.75 7.49 -1.69
CA GLU A 58 3.50 7.21 -2.90
C GLU A 58 3.99 5.77 -2.89
N SER A 59 3.62 5.03 -3.93
CA SER A 59 4.23 3.74 -4.27
C SER A 59 5.22 3.92 -5.42
N ASN A 60 5.84 2.82 -5.88
CA ASN A 60 6.85 2.88 -6.96
C ASN A 60 6.38 3.59 -8.25
N ASP A 61 5.10 3.44 -8.62
CA ASP A 61 4.56 3.93 -9.90
C ASP A 61 3.30 4.80 -9.73
N THR A 62 2.69 4.80 -8.55
CA THR A 62 1.38 5.44 -8.35
C THR A 62 1.32 6.19 -7.03
N ILE A 63 0.81 7.43 -7.10
CA ILE A 63 0.46 8.24 -5.93
C ILE A 63 -1.02 8.05 -5.63
N PHE A 64 -1.32 7.62 -4.41
CA PHE A 64 -2.65 7.45 -3.89
C PHE A 64 -3.01 8.60 -2.95
N ILE A 65 -4.23 9.11 -3.07
CA ILE A 65 -4.76 10.12 -2.15
C ILE A 65 -5.74 9.43 -1.21
N LEU A 66 -5.43 9.46 0.09
CA LEU A 66 -6.24 8.81 1.11
C LEU A 66 -7.48 9.64 1.42
N ALA A 67 -8.63 9.20 0.93
CA ALA A 67 -9.91 9.83 1.20
C ALA A 67 -10.54 9.31 2.51
N GLY A 68 -10.68 10.19 3.51
CA GLY A 68 -11.40 9.90 4.75
C GLY A 68 -10.53 9.35 5.89
N ARG A 69 -11.18 8.73 6.88
CA ARG A 69 -10.51 8.18 8.06
C ARG A 69 -9.84 6.85 7.71
N GLY A 70 -8.52 6.89 7.55
CA GLY A 70 -7.69 5.71 7.41
C GLY A 70 -7.36 5.05 8.76
N ALA A 71 -6.69 3.90 8.67
CA ALA A 71 -6.00 3.26 9.79
C ALA A 71 -4.62 2.81 9.33
N ARG A 72 -3.65 2.79 10.23
CA ARG A 72 -2.34 2.17 10.03
C ARG A 72 -2.23 0.97 10.96
N LYS A 73 -1.89 -0.20 10.43
CA LYS A 73 -1.79 -1.46 11.20
C LYS A 73 -0.56 -2.25 10.77
N GLN A 74 0.00 -3.01 11.70
CA GLN A 74 0.97 -4.03 11.35
C GLN A 74 0.25 -5.29 10.88
N ALA A 75 0.76 -5.92 9.83
CA ALA A 75 0.22 -7.14 9.25
C ALA A 75 1.35 -8.11 8.90
N SER A 76 1.07 -9.40 9.01
CA SER A 76 2.01 -10.43 8.54
C SER A 76 1.99 -10.48 7.01
N PHE A 77 3.12 -10.85 6.41
CA PHE A 77 3.20 -11.09 4.96
C PHE A 77 2.08 -11.99 4.40
N PRO A 78 1.73 -13.16 4.99
CA PRO A 78 0.63 -13.97 4.48
C PRO A 78 -0.74 -13.27 4.56
N ALA A 79 -0.97 -12.41 5.56
CA ALA A 79 -2.23 -11.64 5.63
C ALA A 79 -2.33 -10.63 4.48
N VAL A 80 -1.21 -10.00 4.12
CA VAL A 80 -1.14 -9.10 2.96
C VAL A 80 -1.35 -9.87 1.65
N GLN A 81 -0.72 -11.04 1.49
CA GLN A 81 -0.91 -11.86 0.29
C GLN A 81 -2.38 -12.30 0.12
N ALA A 82 -3.07 -12.61 1.22
CA ALA A 82 -4.49 -12.95 1.17
C ALA A 82 -5.37 -11.77 0.72
N LEU A 83 -4.99 -10.52 1.01
CA LEU A 83 -5.69 -9.33 0.55
C LEU A 83 -5.49 -9.06 -0.94
N ALA A 84 -4.31 -9.39 -1.48
CA ALA A 84 -3.99 -9.21 -2.90
C ALA A 84 -4.57 -10.32 -3.81
N ALA A 85 -5.11 -11.39 -3.21
CA ALA A 85 -5.72 -12.51 -3.92
C ALA A 85 -7.23 -12.30 -4.20
N TYR A 86 -7.78 -11.16 -3.77
CA TYR A 86 -9.16 -10.71 -4.01
C TYR A 86 -9.19 -9.62 -5.08
#